data_AF-A0A562RJ69-F1
#
_entry.id   AF-A0A562RJ69-F1
#
_cell.length_a   1.000
_cell.length_b   1.000
_cell.length_c   1.000
_cell.angle_alpha   90.00
_cell.angle_beta   90.00
_cell.angle_gamma   90.00
#
_symmetry.space_group_name_H-M   'P 1'
#
loop_
_entity.id
_entity.type
_entity.pdbx_description
1 polymer ?
#
loop_
_entity_poly.entity_id
_entity_poly.type
_entity_poly.pdbx_seq_one_letter_code
_entity_poly.pdbx_strand_id
1 'polypeptide(L)'
;MRQPCYLKVIIIKKCHGITESFWQNFPEDNKLGWKYLSRAIGLVMALLMTVLVVKTGNIYVDWVLSVATAIVVAIATETQRSYSKLSPRLRKANVRVLISLGSWGVAFIGIAYFAQTALIACLKVFADDVLPAVSRNRNLLSACLFLGTSIACAPIAVIRVIRQLGIEQMIFYLPKEGLKNIFIKRPYKANSFATFAYFELTLMLVCLMYSSVVVMLVKSCMAIVAALSTL
;
A
#
# COMPACT_ATOMS: atom_id res chain seq x y z
N MET A 1 -48.52 -16.77 -34.30
CA MET A 1 -47.40 -17.63 -33.87
C MET A 1 -46.47 -16.81 -32.98
N ARG A 2 -46.57 -16.94 -31.65
CA ARG A 2 -45.67 -16.26 -30.70
C ARG A 2 -44.53 -17.22 -30.35
N GLN A 3 -43.31 -16.86 -30.71
CA GLN A 3 -42.13 -17.57 -30.23
C GLN A 3 -42.01 -17.37 -28.70
N PRO A 4 -41.78 -18.44 -27.92
CA PRO A 4 -41.50 -18.29 -26.51
C PRO A 4 -40.11 -17.66 -26.35
N CYS A 5 -40.09 -16.50 -25.71
CA CYS A 5 -38.89 -15.80 -25.28
C CYS A 5 -38.20 -16.67 -24.22
N TYR A 6 -37.14 -17.38 -24.61
CA TYR A 6 -36.28 -18.08 -23.67
C TYR A 6 -35.63 -17.05 -22.74
N LEU A 7 -36.18 -16.96 -21.52
CA LEU A 7 -35.55 -16.28 -20.41
C LEU A 7 -34.21 -16.98 -20.16
N LYS A 8 -33.12 -16.41 -20.67
CA LYS A 8 -31.76 -16.75 -20.25
C LYS A 8 -31.69 -16.45 -18.76
N VAL A 9 -31.94 -17.45 -17.92
CA VAL A 9 -31.55 -17.44 -16.52
C VAL A 9 -30.03 -17.36 -16.53
N ILE A 10 -29.52 -16.14 -16.57
CA ILE A 10 -28.13 -15.87 -16.20
C ILE A 10 -28.09 -16.25 -14.73
N ILE A 11 -27.66 -17.49 -14.45
CA ILE A 11 -27.26 -17.89 -13.12
C ILE A 11 -26.11 -16.94 -12.78
N ILE A 12 -26.42 -15.84 -12.09
CA ILE A 12 -25.43 -14.98 -11.48
C ILE A 12 -24.79 -15.87 -10.42
N LYS A 13 -23.73 -16.58 -10.82
CA LYS A 13 -22.92 -17.41 -9.93
C LYS A 13 -22.58 -16.51 -8.76
N LYS A 14 -23.17 -16.75 -7.58
CA LYS A 14 -22.93 -15.92 -6.40
C LYS A 14 -21.42 -15.86 -6.20
N CYS A 15 -20.83 -14.69 -6.43
CA CYS A 15 -19.41 -14.50 -6.20
C CYS A 15 -19.19 -14.64 -4.70
N HIS A 16 -18.42 -15.66 -4.30
CA HIS A 16 -18.00 -15.84 -2.91
C HIS A 16 -16.64 -15.18 -2.71
N GLY A 17 -16.37 -14.69 -1.50
CA GLY A 17 -15.04 -14.23 -1.09
C GLY A 17 -14.03 -15.39 -1.06
N ILE A 18 -12.74 -15.06 -0.98
CA ILE A 18 -11.66 -16.07 -1.01
C ILE A 18 -11.77 -17.01 0.18
N THR A 19 -12.12 -16.48 1.35
CA THR A 19 -12.25 -17.22 2.61
C THR A 19 -13.68 -17.61 2.95
N GLU A 20 -14.66 -17.16 2.15
CA GLU A 20 -16.08 -17.30 2.46
C GLU A 20 -16.55 -18.77 2.48
N SER A 21 -16.03 -19.62 1.61
CA SER A 21 -16.39 -21.05 1.58
C SER A 21 -16.00 -21.77 2.86
N PHE A 22 -14.80 -21.50 3.38
CA PHE A 22 -14.35 -22.04 4.65
C PHE A 22 -15.12 -21.40 5.83
N TRP A 23 -15.29 -20.07 5.79
CA TRP A 23 -15.97 -19.31 6.84
C TRP A 23 -17.43 -19.74 7.05
N GLN A 24 -18.14 -20.12 5.99
CA GLN A 24 -19.52 -20.61 6.10
C GLN A 24 -19.60 -21.95 6.85
N ASN A 25 -18.65 -22.85 6.59
CA ASN A 25 -18.58 -24.20 7.18
C ASN A 25 -17.88 -24.25 8.54
N PHE A 26 -17.30 -23.14 8.99
CA PHE A 26 -16.62 -23.07 10.28
C PHE A 26 -17.64 -23.14 11.43
N PRO A 27 -17.33 -23.75 12.58
CA PRO A 27 -18.24 -23.75 13.75
C PRO A 27 -18.49 -22.33 14.25
N GLU A 28 -19.71 -21.99 14.68
CA GLU A 28 -20.08 -20.62 15.09
C GLU A 28 -19.28 -20.11 16.30
N ASP A 29 -19.02 -20.96 17.30
CA ASP A 29 -18.18 -20.60 18.46
C ASP A 29 -16.74 -20.25 18.02
N ASN A 30 -16.20 -21.02 17.09
CA ASN A 30 -14.87 -20.77 16.53
C ASN A 30 -14.86 -19.53 15.62
N LYS A 31 -15.95 -19.23 14.90
CA LYS A 31 -16.08 -17.98 14.13
C LYS A 31 -15.99 -16.77 15.05
N LEU A 32 -16.71 -16.81 16.17
CA LEU A 32 -16.66 -15.73 17.16
C LEU A 32 -15.25 -15.58 17.74
N GLY A 33 -14.64 -16.68 18.18
CA GLY A 33 -13.27 -16.68 18.70
C GLY A 33 -12.26 -16.09 17.69
N TRP A 34 -12.31 -16.53 16.43
CA TRP A 34 -11.43 -16.03 15.38
C TRP A 34 -11.72 -14.56 15.01
N LYS A 35 -12.99 -14.14 15.06
CA LYS A 35 -13.38 -12.75 14.81
C LYS A 35 -12.83 -11.81 15.90
N TYR A 36 -12.90 -12.21 17.17
CA TYR A 36 -12.30 -11.45 18.25
C TYR A 36 -10.77 -11.46 18.17
N LEU A 37 -10.16 -12.62 17.90
CA LEU A 37 -8.71 -12.74 17.74
C LEU A 37 -8.18 -11.84 16.62
N SER A 38 -8.76 -11.92 15.42
CA SER A 38 -8.35 -11.10 14.28
C SER A 38 -8.53 -9.60 14.52
N ARG A 39 -9.57 -9.18 15.25
CA ARG A 39 -9.76 -7.78 15.65
C ARG A 39 -8.75 -7.35 16.71
N ALA A 40 -8.50 -8.19 17.71
CA ALA A 40 -7.51 -7.93 18.75
C ALA A 40 -6.11 -7.81 18.14
N ILE A 41 -5.71 -8.74 17.28
CA ILE A 41 -4.45 -8.69 16.52
C ILE A 41 -4.39 -7.41 15.68
N GLY A 42 -5.43 -7.11 14.91
CA GLY A 42 -5.47 -5.90 14.07
C GLY A 42 -5.30 -4.61 14.88
N LEU A 43 -5.96 -4.51 16.04
CA LEU A 43 -5.90 -3.34 16.92
C LEU A 43 -4.56 -3.24 17.63
N VAL A 44 -4.07 -4.33 18.22
CA VAL A 44 -2.76 -4.38 18.89
C VAL A 44 -1.65 -4.05 17.91
N MET A 45 -1.66 -4.67 16.73
CA MET A 45 -0.67 -4.38 15.71
C MET A 45 -0.76 -2.95 15.20
N ALA A 46 -1.96 -2.41 14.98
CA ALA A 46 -2.13 -1.02 14.57
C ALA A 46 -1.54 -0.06 15.62
N LEU A 47 -1.83 -0.28 16.90
CA LEU A 47 -1.30 0.52 18.00
C LEU A 47 0.22 0.40 18.12
N LEU A 48 0.76 -0.81 18.12
CA LEU A 48 2.22 -1.02 18.19
C LEU A 48 2.92 -0.32 17.01
N MET A 49 2.35 -0.42 15.82
CA MET A 49 2.91 0.15 14.60
C MET A 49 2.95 1.68 14.65
N THR A 50 1.84 2.34 14.98
CA THR A 50 1.79 3.81 15.08
C THR A 50 2.49 4.37 16.32
N VAL A 51 2.35 3.72 17.48
CA VAL A 51 2.88 4.25 18.74
C VAL A 51 4.36 3.92 18.93
N LEU A 52 4.83 2.75 18.48
CA LEU A 52 6.22 2.34 18.72
C LEU A 52 7.12 2.52 17.49
N VAL A 53 6.61 2.28 16.28
CA VAL A 53 7.45 2.22 15.07
C VAL A 53 7.45 3.55 14.33
N VAL A 54 6.28 4.12 14.03
CA VAL A 54 6.16 5.33 13.21
C VAL A 54 5.37 6.40 13.95
N LYS A 55 6.05 7.13 14.84
CA LYS A 55 5.46 8.29 15.53
C LYS A 55 5.39 9.51 14.61
N THR A 56 4.21 10.12 14.52
CA THR A 56 4.06 11.42 13.85
C THR A 56 4.50 12.59 14.73
N GLY A 57 4.52 12.41 16.05
CA GLY A 57 4.88 13.44 17.03
C GLY A 57 3.67 14.14 17.64
N ASN A 58 2.45 13.86 17.16
CA ASN A 58 1.20 14.29 17.76
C ASN A 58 0.36 13.06 18.18
N ILE A 59 0.16 12.89 19.48
CA ILE A 59 -0.54 11.75 20.04
C ILE A 59 -1.97 11.58 19.49
N TYR A 60 -2.69 12.69 19.25
CA TYR A 60 -4.05 12.63 18.72
C TYR A 60 -4.08 12.12 17.29
N VAL A 61 -3.12 12.55 16.46
CA VAL A 61 -2.97 12.09 15.08
C VAL A 61 -2.60 10.62 15.06
N ASP A 62 -1.68 10.19 15.92
CA ASP A 62 -1.27 8.80 16.04
C ASP A 62 -2.46 7.90 16.39
N TRP A 63 -3.29 8.28 17.37
CA TRP A 63 -4.51 7.53 17.73
C TRP A 63 -5.53 7.43 16.58
N VAL A 64 -5.80 8.55 15.90
CA VAL A 64 -6.74 8.57 14.76
C VAL A 64 -6.24 7.63 13.66
N LEU A 65 -4.94 7.64 13.38
CA LEU A 65 -4.33 6.75 12.39
C LEU A 65 -4.38 5.28 12.81
N SER A 66 -4.17 4.95 14.10
CA SER A 66 -4.32 3.58 14.60
C SER A 66 -5.74 3.06 14.41
N VAL A 67 -6.74 3.89 14.78
CA VAL A 67 -8.16 3.53 14.67
C VAL A 67 -8.54 3.34 13.20
N ALA A 68 -8.14 4.28 12.34
CA ALA A 68 -8.37 4.17 10.90
C ALA A 68 -7.75 2.89 10.31
N THR A 69 -6.53 2.55 10.72
CA THR A 69 -5.84 1.32 10.32
C THR A 69 -6.61 0.07 10.73
N ALA A 70 -7.03 0.00 12.00
CA ALA A 70 -7.80 -1.12 12.52
C ALA A 70 -9.14 -1.29 11.77
N ILE A 71 -9.81 -0.17 11.43
CA ILE A 71 -11.04 -0.18 10.63
C ILE A 71 -10.77 -0.73 9.22
N VAL A 72 -9.71 -0.28 8.55
CA VAL A 72 -9.35 -0.77 7.20
C VAL A 72 -9.08 -2.28 7.23
N VAL A 73 -8.34 -2.77 8.23
CA VAL A 73 -8.10 -4.21 8.42
C VAL A 73 -9.41 -4.97 8.63
N ALA A 74 -10.31 -4.45 9.44
CA ALA A 74 -11.62 -5.06 9.69
C ALA A 74 -12.48 -5.10 8.41
N ILE A 75 -12.49 -4.02 7.62
CA ILE A 75 -13.20 -3.97 6.34
C ILE A 75 -12.59 -4.97 5.34
N ALA A 76 -11.27 -5.05 5.25
CA ALA A 76 -10.57 -5.96 4.35
C ALA A 76 -10.90 -7.42 4.64
N THR A 77 -10.84 -7.81 5.92
CA THR A 77 -11.13 -9.18 6.38
C THR A 77 -12.61 -9.54 6.23
N GLU A 78 -13.53 -8.67 6.66
CA GLU A 78 -14.98 -8.94 6.55
C GLU A 78 -15.44 -9.02 5.10
N THR A 79 -14.85 -8.21 4.21
CA THR A 79 -15.13 -8.26 2.77
C THR A 79 -14.74 -9.61 2.16
N GLN A 80 -13.77 -10.34 2.74
CA GLN A 80 -13.36 -11.66 2.27
C GLN A 80 -14.14 -12.81 2.92
N ARG A 81 -14.52 -12.66 4.20
CA ARG A 81 -15.30 -13.65 4.96
C ARG A 81 -16.77 -13.73 4.55
N SER A 82 -17.39 -12.59 4.25
CA SER A 82 -18.85 -12.46 4.12
C SER A 82 -19.26 -11.74 2.83
N TYR A 83 -18.52 -11.91 1.73
CA TYR A 83 -18.71 -11.12 0.51
C TYR A 83 -20.11 -11.25 -0.10
N SER A 84 -20.69 -12.46 -0.12
CA SER A 84 -22.01 -12.69 -0.72
C SER A 84 -23.15 -12.12 0.13
N LYS A 85 -22.91 -11.93 1.44
CA LYS A 85 -23.87 -11.35 2.40
C LYS A 85 -23.88 -9.82 2.38
N LEU A 86 -22.85 -9.18 1.83
CA LEU A 86 -22.78 -7.73 1.71
C LEU A 86 -23.68 -7.22 0.57
N SER A 87 -24.32 -6.07 0.79
CA SER A 87 -25.10 -5.41 -0.26
C SER A 87 -24.20 -5.06 -1.46
N PRO A 88 -24.71 -5.13 -2.72
CA PRO A 88 -23.90 -4.84 -3.90
C PRO A 88 -23.22 -3.47 -3.88
N ARG A 89 -23.86 -2.47 -3.24
CA ARG A 89 -23.32 -1.12 -3.07
C ARG A 89 -22.11 -1.11 -2.13
N LEU A 90 -22.25 -1.63 -0.91
CA LEU A 90 -21.16 -1.71 0.08
C LEU A 90 -19.99 -2.54 -0.45
N ARG A 91 -20.31 -3.64 -1.12
CA ARG A 91 -19.34 -4.54 -1.72
C ARG A 91 -18.47 -3.85 -2.78
N LYS A 92 -19.09 -3.07 -3.68
CA LYS A 92 -18.36 -2.28 -4.68
C LYS A 92 -17.55 -1.16 -4.02
N ALA A 93 -18.11 -0.51 -3.00
CA ALA A 93 -17.43 0.56 -2.27
C ALA A 93 -16.18 0.04 -1.56
N ASN A 94 -16.31 -1.01 -0.74
CA ASN A 94 -15.19 -1.61 0.01
C ASN A 94 -14.08 -2.09 -0.92
N VAL A 95 -14.41 -2.81 -2.00
CA VAL A 95 -13.41 -3.27 -2.97
C VAL A 95 -12.72 -2.09 -3.65
N ARG A 96 -13.46 -1.04 -4.03
CA ARG A 96 -12.87 0.16 -4.63
C ARG A 96 -11.93 0.87 -3.66
N VAL A 97 -12.34 1.03 -2.41
CA VAL A 97 -11.52 1.66 -1.36
C VAL A 97 -10.25 0.84 -1.14
N LEU A 98 -10.34 -0.48 -0.95
CA LEU A 98 -9.18 -1.36 -0.75
C LEU A 98 -8.22 -1.36 -1.94
N ILE A 99 -8.74 -1.43 -3.17
CA ILE A 99 -7.91 -1.36 -4.38
C ILE A 99 -7.23 0.01 -4.46
N SER A 100 -7.97 1.09 -4.21
CA SER A 100 -7.42 2.46 -4.32
C SER A 100 -6.35 2.69 -3.26
N LEU A 101 -6.66 2.43 -1.99
CA LEU A 101 -5.71 2.54 -0.88
C LEU A 101 -4.47 1.66 -1.13
N GLY A 102 -4.66 0.39 -1.48
CA GLY A 102 -3.56 -0.52 -1.78
C GLY A 102 -2.70 -0.07 -2.96
N SER A 103 -3.30 0.43 -4.05
CA SER A 103 -2.55 0.90 -5.22
C SER A 103 -1.73 2.15 -4.89
N TRP A 104 -2.34 3.14 -4.22
CA TRP A 104 -1.63 4.34 -3.77
C TRP A 104 -0.54 4.01 -2.76
N GLY A 105 -0.79 3.02 -1.90
CA GLY A 105 0.18 2.53 -0.93
C GLY A 105 1.46 2.01 -1.53
N VAL A 106 1.32 1.02 -2.41
CA VAL A 106 2.47 0.48 -3.16
C VAL A 106 3.11 1.59 -3.98
N ALA A 107 2.31 2.53 -4.49
CA ALA A 107 2.85 3.64 -5.24
C ALA A 107 3.82 4.52 -4.45
N PHE A 108 3.39 4.95 -3.26
CA PHE A 108 4.23 5.75 -2.37
C PHE A 108 5.45 4.99 -1.86
N ILE A 109 5.33 3.70 -1.53
CA ILE A 109 6.49 2.87 -1.14
C ILE A 109 7.50 2.84 -2.29
N GLY A 110 7.04 2.56 -3.51
CA GLY A 110 7.93 2.46 -4.66
C GLY A 110 8.62 3.78 -4.97
N ILE A 111 7.88 4.91 -4.90
CA ILE A 111 8.46 6.24 -5.10
C ILE A 111 9.48 6.56 -4.01
N ALA A 112 9.16 6.27 -2.74
CA ALA A 112 10.07 6.52 -1.62
C ALA A 112 11.36 5.69 -1.75
N TYR A 113 11.24 4.40 -2.08
CA TYR A 113 12.39 3.52 -2.29
C TYR A 113 13.25 3.97 -3.49
N PHE A 114 12.60 4.40 -4.57
CA PHE A 114 13.30 4.95 -5.73
C PHE A 114 14.01 6.26 -5.40
N ALA A 115 13.35 7.18 -4.68
CA ALA A 115 13.94 8.44 -4.26
C ALA A 115 15.15 8.22 -3.34
N GLN A 116 15.06 7.26 -2.40
CA GLN A 116 16.17 6.88 -1.53
C GLN A 116 17.36 6.32 -2.32
N THR A 117 17.11 5.37 -3.23
CA THR A 117 18.19 4.77 -4.03
C THR A 117 18.82 5.79 -4.99
N ALA A 118 18.02 6.66 -5.61
CA ALA A 118 18.50 7.76 -6.44
C ALA A 118 19.36 8.75 -5.65
N LEU A 119 18.94 9.13 -4.44
CA LEU A 119 19.67 10.06 -3.58
C LEU A 119 21.00 9.44 -3.12
N ILE A 120 20.99 8.18 -2.67
CA ILE A 120 22.22 7.46 -2.28
C ILE A 120 23.18 7.34 -3.45
N ALA A 121 22.68 7.01 -4.65
CA ALA A 121 23.51 6.94 -5.85
C ALA A 121 24.14 8.29 -6.20
N CYS A 122 23.36 9.38 -6.15
CA CYS A 122 23.86 10.73 -6.40
C CYS A 122 24.91 11.14 -5.36
N LEU A 123 24.65 10.90 -4.07
CA LEU A 123 25.61 11.18 -2.99
C LEU A 123 26.89 10.39 -3.16
N LYS A 124 26.79 9.13 -3.57
CA LYS A 124 27.97 8.28 -3.79
C LYS A 124 28.82 8.79 -4.93
N VAL A 125 28.23 9.09 -6.09
CA VAL A 125 28.96 9.70 -7.22
C VAL A 125 29.55 11.06 -6.81
N PHE A 126 28.82 11.83 -6.01
CA PHE A 126 29.32 13.12 -5.53
C PHE A 126 30.54 12.96 -4.60
N ALA A 127 30.50 11.98 -3.69
CA ALA A 127 31.58 11.71 -2.74
C ALA A 127 32.81 11.07 -3.40
N ASP A 128 32.60 10.11 -4.30
CA ASP A 128 33.67 9.30 -4.88
C ASP A 128 34.34 9.98 -6.09
N ASP A 129 33.56 10.68 -6.93
CA ASP A 129 34.05 11.23 -8.19
C ASP A 129 34.10 12.75 -8.20
N VAL A 130 33.05 13.43 -7.70
CA VAL A 130 32.92 14.89 -7.84
C VAL A 130 33.81 15.64 -6.84
N LEU A 131 33.75 15.28 -5.56
CA LEU A 131 34.50 15.96 -4.50
C LEU A 131 36.03 15.80 -4.65
N PRO A 132 36.58 14.63 -5.02
CA PRO A 132 38.01 14.47 -5.27
C PRO A 132 38.45 15.20 -6.55
N ALA A 133 37.62 15.25 -7.58
CA ALA A 133 37.92 15.99 -8.82
C ALA A 133 37.96 17.51 -8.57
N VAL A 134 37.01 18.03 -7.78
CA VAL A 134 36.96 19.44 -7.40
C VAL A 134 38.15 19.84 -6.53
N SER A 135 38.52 19.03 -5.54
CA SER A 135 39.64 19.34 -4.63
C SER A 135 41.02 19.26 -5.29
N ARG A 136 41.19 18.43 -6.33
CA ARG A 136 42.43 18.37 -7.12
C ARG A 136 42.56 19.52 -8.12
N ASN A 137 41.48 20.22 -8.43
CA ASN A 137 41.47 21.23 -9.48
C ASN A 137 41.97 22.59 -8.94
N ARG A 138 43.10 23.08 -9.48
CA ARG A 138 43.70 24.35 -9.02
C ARG A 138 42.92 25.58 -9.49
N ASN A 139 42.07 25.44 -10.50
CA ASN A 139 41.27 26.53 -11.07
C ASN A 139 39.85 26.55 -10.49
N LEU A 140 39.58 27.54 -9.62
CA LEU A 140 38.28 27.76 -8.97
C LEU A 140 37.11 27.81 -9.95
N LEU A 141 37.26 28.49 -11.08
CA LEU A 141 36.20 28.62 -12.08
C LEU A 141 35.86 27.28 -12.75
N SER A 142 36.87 26.45 -13.03
CA SER A 142 36.67 25.09 -13.56
C SER A 142 36.00 24.18 -12.54
N ALA A 143 36.39 24.28 -11.27
CA ALA A 143 35.78 23.54 -10.17
C ALA A 143 34.30 23.93 -9.98
N CYS A 144 33.97 25.23 -10.00
CA CYS A 144 32.58 25.70 -9.89
C CYS A 144 31.71 25.24 -11.08
N LEU A 145 32.23 25.29 -12.31
CA LEU A 145 31.50 24.79 -13.49
C LEU A 145 31.26 23.28 -13.43
N PHE A 146 32.26 22.50 -13.00
CA PHE A 146 32.12 21.06 -12.86
C PHE A 146 31.09 20.69 -11.77
N LEU A 147 31.10 21.42 -10.65
CA LEU A 147 30.14 21.21 -9.58
C LEU A 147 28.71 21.61 -10.01
N GLY A 148 28.56 22.75 -10.70
CA GLY A 148 27.27 23.20 -11.24
C GLY A 148 26.69 22.23 -12.27
N THR A 149 27.51 21.73 -13.20
CA THR A 149 27.09 20.73 -14.19
C THR A 149 26.72 19.40 -13.53
N SER A 150 27.45 18.96 -12.52
CA SER A 150 27.14 17.73 -11.76
C SER A 150 25.78 17.82 -11.05
N ILE A 151 25.50 18.95 -10.41
CA ILE A 151 24.20 19.20 -9.74
C ILE A 151 23.06 19.24 -10.77
N ALA A 152 23.28 19.82 -11.96
CA ALA A 152 22.28 19.87 -13.01
C ALA A 152 22.04 18.51 -13.70
N CYS A 153 23.09 17.70 -13.87
CA CYS A 153 23.00 16.39 -14.52
C CYS A 153 22.32 15.33 -13.63
N ALA A 154 22.47 15.40 -12.31
CA ALA A 154 21.86 14.46 -11.36
C ALA A 154 20.33 14.31 -11.54
N PRO A 155 19.49 15.36 -11.51
CA PRO A 155 18.05 15.23 -11.72
C PRO A 155 17.69 14.75 -13.13
N ILE A 156 18.46 15.16 -14.15
CA ILE A 156 18.24 14.71 -15.54
C ILE A 156 18.46 13.19 -15.65
N ALA A 157 19.52 12.68 -15.03
CA ALA A 157 19.82 11.24 -14.98
C ALA A 157 18.70 10.47 -14.26
N VAL A 158 18.25 10.97 -13.10
CA VAL A 158 17.15 10.36 -12.34
C VAL A 158 15.85 10.30 -13.17
N ILE A 159 15.46 11.40 -13.83
CA ILE A 159 14.27 11.44 -14.68
C ILE A 159 14.40 10.46 -15.86
N ARG A 160 15.59 10.37 -16.47
CA ARG A 160 15.86 9.44 -17.57
C ARG A 160 15.71 7.98 -17.11
N VAL A 161 16.23 7.65 -15.94
CA VAL A 161 16.11 6.32 -15.31
C VAL A 161 14.64 5.98 -15.04
N ILE A 162 13.86 6.89 -14.44
CA ILE A 162 12.42 6.68 -14.21
C ILE A 162 11.69 6.31 -15.51
N ARG A 163 11.96 7.07 -16.57
CA ARG A 163 11.32 6.86 -17.88
C ARG A 163 11.76 5.54 -18.53
N GLN A 164 13.04 5.21 -18.47
CA GLN A 164 13.58 3.99 -19.08
C GLN A 164 13.11 2.72 -18.37
N LEU A 165 13.04 2.73 -17.05
CA LEU A 165 12.56 1.58 -16.26
C LEU A 165 11.04 1.43 -16.30
N GLY A 166 10.30 2.41 -16.84
CA GLY A 166 8.84 2.37 -16.84
C GLY A 166 8.27 2.27 -15.42
N ILE A 167 8.93 2.93 -14.47
CA ILE A 167 8.65 2.79 -13.03
C ILE A 167 7.18 3.02 -12.72
N GLU A 168 6.53 3.95 -13.41
CA GLU A 168 5.09 4.21 -13.30
C GLU A 168 4.24 2.95 -13.54
N GLN A 169 4.58 2.15 -14.56
CA GLN A 169 3.86 0.90 -14.85
C GLN A 169 4.05 -0.13 -13.73
N MET A 170 5.27 -0.24 -13.23
CA MET A 170 5.61 -1.18 -12.16
C MET A 170 4.98 -0.79 -10.82
N ILE A 171 4.93 0.51 -10.52
CA ILE A 171 4.52 1.07 -9.23
C ILE A 171 3.00 1.28 -9.14
N PHE A 172 2.32 1.68 -10.21
CA PHE A 172 0.89 1.97 -10.19
C PHE A 172 0.02 0.91 -10.87
N TYR A 173 0.40 0.45 -12.07
CA TYR A 173 -0.46 -0.42 -12.86
C TYR A 173 -0.42 -1.88 -12.38
N LEU A 174 0.78 -2.41 -12.10
CA LEU A 174 0.97 -3.78 -11.66
C LEU A 174 0.23 -4.09 -10.34
N PRO A 175 0.35 -3.27 -9.28
CA PRO A 175 -0.33 -3.53 -8.01
C PRO A 175 -1.84 -3.42 -8.16
N LYS A 176 -2.32 -2.47 -8.97
CA LYS A 176 -3.75 -2.30 -9.25
C LYS A 176 -4.34 -3.52 -9.96
N GLU A 177 -3.66 -4.06 -10.96
CA GLU A 177 -4.08 -5.29 -11.64
C GLU A 177 -3.98 -6.53 -10.74
N GLY A 178 -2.93 -6.63 -9.92
CA GLY A 178 -2.80 -7.67 -8.90
C GLY A 178 -3.95 -7.64 -7.89
N LEU A 179 -4.28 -6.46 -7.34
CA LEU A 179 -5.40 -6.28 -6.43
C LEU A 179 -6.74 -6.55 -7.11
N LYS A 180 -6.94 -6.15 -8.37
CA LYS A 180 -8.14 -6.54 -9.14
C LYS A 180 -8.22 -8.07 -9.29
N ASN A 181 -7.11 -8.74 -9.59
CA ASN A 181 -7.09 -10.20 -9.71
C ASN A 181 -7.48 -10.88 -8.40
N ILE A 182 -6.99 -10.39 -7.26
CA ILE A 182 -7.31 -10.93 -5.93
C ILE A 182 -8.76 -10.61 -5.53
N PHE A 183 -9.18 -9.34 -5.58
CA PHE A 183 -10.48 -8.91 -5.06
C PHE A 183 -11.65 -9.15 -6.02
N ILE A 184 -11.42 -9.13 -7.34
CA ILE A 184 -12.46 -9.26 -8.37
C ILE A 184 -12.44 -10.65 -9.00
N LYS A 185 -11.30 -11.10 -9.56
CA LYS A 185 -11.25 -12.38 -10.30
C LYS A 185 -11.20 -13.60 -9.39
N ARG A 186 -10.58 -13.48 -8.21
CA ARG A 186 -10.53 -14.51 -7.14
C ARG A 186 -10.18 -15.91 -7.68
N PRO A 187 -8.99 -16.08 -8.24
CA PRO A 187 -8.59 -17.37 -8.79
C PRO A 187 -8.46 -18.45 -7.70
N TYR A 188 -8.27 -18.04 -6.43
CA TYR A 188 -8.03 -18.92 -5.31
C TYR A 188 -9.21 -18.95 -4.34
N LYS A 189 -9.46 -20.12 -3.75
CA LYS A 189 -10.41 -20.33 -2.65
C LYS A 189 -9.70 -21.06 -1.51
N ALA A 190 -9.85 -20.56 -0.30
CA ALA A 190 -9.35 -21.22 0.89
C ALA A 190 -10.27 -22.42 1.22
N ASN A 191 -9.70 -23.63 1.16
CA ASN A 191 -10.42 -24.87 1.44
C ASN A 191 -10.01 -25.51 2.78
N SER A 192 -8.93 -25.02 3.41
CA SER A 192 -8.41 -25.53 4.68
C SER A 192 -8.19 -24.39 5.68
N PHE A 193 -8.14 -24.72 6.97
CA PHE A 193 -7.89 -23.73 8.01
C PHE A 193 -6.52 -23.03 7.83
N ALA A 194 -5.47 -23.78 7.47
CA ALA A 194 -4.14 -23.21 7.26
C ALA A 194 -4.12 -22.17 6.13
N THR A 195 -4.79 -22.46 5.01
CA THR A 195 -4.87 -21.53 3.86
C THR A 195 -5.74 -20.32 4.16
N PHE A 196 -6.81 -20.52 4.94
CA PHE A 196 -7.65 -19.46 5.48
C PHE A 196 -6.86 -18.52 6.41
N ALA A 197 -6.21 -19.07 7.42
CA ALA A 197 -5.45 -18.30 8.42
C ALA A 197 -4.27 -17.58 7.77
N TYR A 198 -3.52 -18.25 6.89
CA TYR A 198 -2.42 -17.64 6.15
C TYR A 198 -2.90 -16.44 5.34
N PHE A 199 -3.97 -16.60 4.55
CA PHE A 199 -4.51 -15.51 3.73
C PHE A 199 -4.92 -14.32 4.59
N GLU A 200 -5.64 -14.54 5.70
CA GLU A 200 -6.09 -13.44 6.55
C GLU A 200 -4.93 -12.75 7.29
N LEU A 201 -3.96 -13.51 7.79
CA LEU A 201 -2.77 -12.94 8.43
C LEU A 201 -1.93 -12.14 7.42
N THR A 202 -1.73 -12.65 6.20
CA THR A 202 -1.05 -11.91 5.13
C THR A 202 -1.83 -10.65 4.78
N LEU A 203 -3.16 -10.72 4.68
CA LEU A 203 -3.98 -9.54 4.42
C LEU A 203 -3.85 -8.48 5.53
N MET A 204 -3.87 -8.90 6.80
CA MET A 204 -3.64 -8.02 7.94
C MET A 204 -2.25 -7.38 7.87
N LEU A 205 -1.20 -8.18 7.63
CA LEU A 205 0.18 -7.70 7.51
C LEU A 205 0.33 -6.67 6.40
N VAL A 206 -0.23 -6.93 5.21
CA VAL A 206 -0.18 -6.00 4.07
C VAL A 206 -0.94 -4.70 4.40
N CYS A 207 -2.08 -4.77 5.08
CA CYS A 207 -2.81 -3.57 5.52
C CYS A 207 -2.02 -2.76 6.56
N LEU A 208 -1.27 -3.41 7.44
CA LEU A 208 -0.41 -2.73 8.42
C LEU A 208 0.80 -2.07 7.73
N MET A 209 1.45 -2.79 6.81
CA MET A 209 2.53 -2.22 5.99
C MET A 209 2.02 -0.99 5.23
N TYR A 210 0.82 -1.05 4.64
CA TYR A 210 0.21 0.11 3.99
C TYR A 210 0.04 1.29 4.95
N SER A 211 -0.50 1.02 6.13
CA SER A 211 -0.79 2.06 7.11
C SER A 211 0.49 2.75 7.59
N SER A 212 1.61 2.03 7.65
CA SER A 212 2.92 2.64 7.96
C SER A 212 3.32 3.75 6.99
N VAL A 213 3.02 3.58 5.71
CA VAL A 213 3.32 4.55 4.66
C VAL A 213 2.48 5.79 4.82
N VAL A 214 1.18 5.60 5.11
CA VAL A 214 0.26 6.72 5.36
C VAL A 214 0.74 7.55 6.54
N VAL A 215 1.16 6.90 7.63
CA VAL A 215 1.68 7.59 8.82
C VAL A 215 2.95 8.37 8.49
N MET A 216 3.87 7.81 7.70
CA MET A 216 5.08 8.53 7.24
C MET A 216 4.73 9.74 6.36
N LEU A 217 3.74 9.63 5.48
CA LEU A 217 3.28 10.74 4.64
C LEU A 217 2.67 11.86 5.48
N VAL A 218 1.79 11.52 6.44
CA VAL A 218 1.19 12.48 7.35
C VAL A 218 2.26 13.21 8.16
N LYS A 219 3.23 12.47 8.71
CA LYS A 219 4.38 13.05 9.41
C LYS A 219 5.14 14.04 8.53
N SER A 220 5.43 13.66 7.28
CA SER A 220 6.17 14.50 6.34
C SER A 220 5.38 15.77 5.99
N CYS A 221 4.06 15.66 5.79
CA CYS A 221 3.19 16.81 5.53
C CYS A 221 3.15 17.76 6.73
N MET A 222 3.01 17.24 7.95
CA MET A 222 3.04 18.06 9.16
C MET A 222 4.37 18.78 9.33
N ALA A 223 5.50 18.12 9.03
CA ALA A 223 6.81 18.74 9.08
C ALA A 223 6.95 19.90 8.08
N ILE A 224 6.42 19.76 6.86
CA ILE A 224 6.42 20.82 5.85
C ILE A 224 5.55 22.00 6.31
N VAL A 225 4.34 21.73 6.82
CA VAL A 225 3.44 22.78 7.33
C VAL A 225 4.08 23.53 8.49
N ALA A 226 4.72 22.82 9.42
CA ALA A 226 5.45 23.43 10.52
C ALA A 226 6.59 24.34 10.01
N ALA A 227 7.40 23.87 9.06
CA ALA A 227 8.48 24.65 8.47
C ALA A 227 8.00 25.90 7.72
N LEU A 228 6.85 25.82 7.05
CA LEU A 228 6.23 26.98 6.38
C LEU A 228 5.61 27.97 7.38
N SER A 229 5.10 27.50 8.52
CA SER A 229 4.54 28.37 9.56
C SER A 229 5.59 29.14 10.37
N THR A 230 6.86 28.72 10.28
CA THR A 230 8.00 29.39 10.92
C THR A 230 8.71 30.40 10.02
N LEU A 231 8.29 30.50 8.75
CA LEU A 231 8.78 31.43 7.73
C LEU A 231 7.89 32.67 7.68
#